data_AF-A0A1G2LFN5-F1
#
_entry.id   AF-A0A1G2LFN5-F1
#
_cell.length_a   1.000
_cell.length_b   1.000
_cell.length_c   1.000
_cell.angle_alpha   90.00
_cell.angle_beta   90.00
_cell.angle_gamma   90.00
#
_symmetry.space_group_name_H-M   'P 1'
#
loop_
_entity.id
_entity.type
_entity.pdbx_description
1 polymer ?
#
loop_
_entity_poly.entity_id
_entity_poly.type
_entity_poly.pdbx_seq_one_letter_code
_entity_poly.pdbx_strand_id
1 'polypeptide(L)' 'MERATIQKQRFFIAAVIIAILNPILPGLILGMVMLKEPDLRKEGRIVLAFSLVWGFIALLLVGKFRHLLL' A
#
# COMPACT_ATOMS: atom_id res chain seq x y z
N MET A 1 -10.80 7.65 31.59
CA MET A 1 -9.49 7.03 31.27
C MET A 1 -9.62 5.85 30.31
N GLU A 2 -10.65 5.01 30.45
CA GLU A 2 -10.89 3.84 29.57
C GLU A 2 -11.02 4.13 28.06
N ARG A 3 -11.61 5.27 27.68
CA ARG A 3 -11.74 5.69 26.27
C ARG A 3 -10.41 6.02 25.58
N ALA A 4 -9.39 6.44 26.33
CA ALA A 4 -8.08 6.83 25.75
C ALA A 4 -7.23 5.60 25.38
N THR A 5 -7.38 4.51 26.13
CA THR A 5 -6.65 3.25 25.90
C THR A 5 -7.17 2.52 24.65
N ILE A 6 -8.49 2.56 24.43
CA ILE A 6 -9.15 1.99 23.24
C ILE A 6 -8.75 2.74 21.94
N GLN A 7 -8.42 4.04 22.02
CA GLN A 7 -7.97 4.84 20.88
C GLN A 7 -6.54 4.48 20.43
N LYS A 8 -5.61 4.27 21.39
CA LYS A 8 -4.22 3.88 21.09
C LYS A 8 -4.11 2.53 20.35
N GLN A 9 -4.98 1.59 20.68
CA GLN A 9 -4.99 0.26 20.04
C GLN A 9 -5.48 0.31 18.58
N ARG A 10 -6.39 1.23 18.25
CA ARG A 10 -6.93 1.39 16.88
C ARG A 10 -5.93 2.04 15.92
N PHE A 11 -5.04 2.90 16.39
CA PHE A 11 -3.96 3.51 15.58
C PHE A 11 -2.79 2.56 15.33
N PHE A 12 -2.46 1.70 16.30
CA PHE A 12 -1.43 0.68 16.12
C PHE A 12 -1.83 -0.37 15.08
N ILE A 13 -3.11 -0.74 15.02
CA ILE A 13 -3.65 -1.69 14.04
C ILE A 13 -3.68 -1.11 12.61
N ALA A 14 -4.00 0.17 12.42
CA ALA A 14 -3.95 0.82 11.11
C ALA A 14 -2.50 0.90 10.56
N ALA A 15 -1.52 1.10 11.44
CA ALA A 15 -0.10 1.11 11.07
C ALA A 15 0.42 -0.27 10.64
N VAL A 16 -0.11 -1.35 11.20
CA VAL A 16 0.20 -2.73 10.78
C VAL A 16 -0.48 -3.09 9.44
N ILE A 17 -1.70 -2.61 9.20
CA ILE A 17 -2.46 -2.87 7.97
C ILE A 17 -1.86 -2.12 6.76
N ILE A 18 -1.25 -0.96 6.99
CA ILE A 18 -0.37 -0.31 6.00
C ILE A 18 0.97 -1.03 5.92
N ALA A 19 1.54 -1.55 7.01
CA ALA A 19 2.79 -2.32 6.91
C ALA A 19 2.64 -3.60 6.06
N ILE A 20 1.42 -4.13 5.94
CA ILE A 20 1.02 -5.07 4.88
C ILE A 20 0.65 -4.27 3.60
N LEU A 21 1.61 -3.54 3.05
CA LEU A 21 1.66 -3.06 1.66
C LEU A 21 1.95 -4.28 0.75
N ASN A 22 1.05 -5.23 0.46
CA ASN A 22 -0.11 -5.16 -0.44
C ASN A 22 0.04 -4.20 -1.64
N PRO A 23 -0.35 -4.62 -2.85
CA PRO A 23 0.41 -5.39 -3.83
C PRO A 23 1.57 -4.59 -4.46
N ILE A 24 2.02 -3.48 -3.85
CA ILE A 24 3.01 -2.58 -4.42
C ILE A 24 4.32 -3.30 -4.68
N LEU A 25 4.96 -3.91 -3.68
CA LEU A 25 6.24 -4.59 -3.90
C LEU A 25 6.09 -5.86 -4.76
N PRO A 26 5.16 -6.79 -4.47
CA PRO A 26 4.97 -7.97 -5.31
C PRO A 26 4.56 -7.62 -6.75
N GLY A 27 3.69 -6.62 -6.93
CA GLY A 27 3.19 -6.20 -8.23
C GLY A 27 4.19 -5.34 -9.01
N LEU A 28 5.04 -4.56 -8.36
CA LEU A 28 6.20 -3.94 -9.01
C LEU A 28 7.18 -5.00 -9.51
N ILE A 29 7.51 -5.99 -8.68
CA ILE A 29 8.44 -7.07 -9.05
C ILE A 29 7.86 -7.95 -10.16
N LEU A 30 6.66 -8.50 -9.99
CA LEU A 30 6.02 -9.33 -11.01
C LEU A 30 5.78 -8.52 -12.30
N GLY A 31 5.27 -7.30 -12.17
CA GLY A 31 5.02 -6.44 -13.32
C GLY A 31 6.28 -6.20 -14.14
N MET A 32 7.42 -5.92 -13.49
CA MET A 32 8.71 -5.76 -14.17
C MET A 32 9.22 -7.06 -14.83
N VAL A 33 9.02 -8.22 -14.18
CA VAL A 33 9.37 -9.52 -14.77
C VAL A 33 8.52 -9.78 -16.01
N MET A 34 7.20 -9.53 -15.94
CA MET A 34 6.26 -9.72 -17.05
C MET A 34 6.54 -8.76 -18.22
N LEU A 35 7.13 -7.58 -17.99
CA LEU A 35 7.54 -6.68 -19.07
C LEU A 35 8.71 -7.23 -19.92
N LYS A 36 9.52 -8.12 -19.35
CA LYS A 36 10.64 -8.76 -20.06
C LYS A 36 10.14 -9.84 -21.03
N GLU A 37 9.01 -10.45 -20.72
CA GLU A 37 8.34 -11.44 -21.57
C GLU A 37 7.44 -10.74 -22.60
N PRO A 38 7.72 -10.82 -23.93
CA PRO A 38 6.94 -10.10 -24.94
C PRO A 38 5.45 -10.44 -24.92
N ASP A 39 5.11 -11.69 -24.56
CA ASP A 39 3.74 -12.18 -24.49
C ASP A 39 2.96 -11.67 -23.26
N LEU A 40 3.66 -11.24 -22.20
CA LEU A 40 3.05 -10.79 -20.94
C LEU A 40 3.17 -9.27 -20.72
N ARG A 41 3.69 -8.53 -21.70
CA ARG A 41 3.93 -7.08 -21.58
C ARG A 41 2.69 -6.25 -21.31
N LYS A 42 1.51 -6.70 -21.76
CA LYS A 42 0.26 -5.97 -21.56
C LYS A 42 -0.21 -6.14 -20.12
N GLU A 43 -0.18 -7.37 -19.64
CA GLU A 43 -0.51 -7.79 -18.28
C GLU A 43 0.46 -7.16 -17.28
N GLY A 44 1.76 -7.18 -17.57
CA GLY A 44 2.78 -6.53 -16.75
C GLY A 44 2.56 -5.02 -16.57
N ARG A 45 2.16 -4.31 -17.63
CA ARG A 45 1.79 -2.88 -17.52
C ARG A 45 0.57 -2.66 -16.64
N ILE A 46 -0.43 -3.52 -16.73
CA ILE A 46 -1.64 -3.45 -15.90
C ILE A 46 -1.27 -3.67 -14.44
N VAL A 47 -0.50 -4.71 -14.12
CA VAL A 47 -0.05 -5.02 -12.75
C VAL A 47 0.79 -3.87 -12.17
N LEU A 48 1.67 -3.25 -12.97
CA LEU A 48 2.43 -2.07 -12.55
C LEU A 48 1.54 -0.86 -12.27
N ALA A 49 0.57 -0.57 -13.16
CA ALA A 49 -0.34 0.56 -12.98
C ALA A 49 -1.16 0.42 -11.69
N PHE A 50 -1.69 -0.78 -11.43
CA PHE A 50 -2.42 -1.08 -10.19
C PHE A 50 -1.52 -0.92 -8.95
N SER A 51 -0.28 -1.38 -9.02
CA SER A 51 0.70 -1.23 -7.92
C SER A 51 1.00 0.24 -7.61
N LEU A 52 1.15 1.06 -8.64
CA LEU A 52 1.43 2.49 -8.50
C LEU A 52 0.23 3.28 -7.96
N VAL A 53 -0.99 2.99 -8.46
CA VAL A 53 -2.23 3.61 -7.96
C VAL A 53 -2.43 3.27 -6.48
N TRP A 54 -2.18 2.02 -6.09
CA TRP A 54 -2.28 1.61 -4.69
C TRP A 54 -1.23 2.30 -3.81
N GLY A 55 0.01 2.42 -4.30
CA GLY A 55 1.07 3.19 -3.64
C GLY A 55 0.68 4.64 -3.39
N PHE A 56 0.06 5.28 -4.39
CA PHE A 56 -0.40 6.66 -4.26
C PHE A 56 -1.51 6.82 -3.21
N ILE A 57 -2.49 5.92 -3.21
CA ILE A 57 -3.58 5.91 -2.21
C ILE A 57 -3.00 5.71 -0.80
N ALA A 58 -2.05 4.81 -0.62
CA ALA A 58 -1.38 4.58 0.66
C ALA A 58 -0.66 5.85 1.16
N LEU A 59 0.04 6.57 0.28
CA LEU A 59 0.70 7.84 0.62
C LEU A 59 -0.31 8.93 1.03
N LEU A 60 -1.45 9.03 0.34
CA LEU A 60 -2.51 9.96 0.71
C LEU A 60 -3.11 9.64 2.06
N LEU A 61 -3.30 8.36 2.38
CA LEU A 61 -3.80 7.92 3.68
C LEU A 61 -2.79 8.26 4.77
N VAL A 62 -1.50 7.95 4.59
CA VAL A 62 -0.46 8.33 5.56
C VAL A 62 -0.41 9.86 5.76
N GLY A 63 -0.48 10.64 4.68
CA GLY A 63 -0.51 12.10 4.75
C GLY A 63 -1.76 12.65 5.46
N LYS A 64 -2.93 12.07 5.18
CA LYS A 64 -4.20 12.44 5.81
C LYS A 64 -4.25 12.04 7.28
N PHE A 65 -3.64 10.93 7.69
CA PHE A 65 -3.63 10.52 9.10
C PHE A 65 -2.38 11.00 9.86
N ARG A 66 -1.55 11.85 9.24
CA ARG A 66 -0.33 12.41 9.82
C ARG A 66 -0.55 13.17 11.14
N HIS A 67 -1.66 13.88 11.27
CA HIS A 67 -2.02 14.63 12.48
C HIS A 67 -2.59 13.75 13.62
N LEU A 68 -2.73 12.45 13.38
CA LEU A 68 -3.05 11.44 14.40
C LEU A 68 -1.83 10.56 14.74
N LEU A 69 -0.70 10.78 14.05
CA LEU A 69 0.59 10.12 14.25
C LEU A 69 1.60 11.02 15.00
N LEU A 70 1.29 12.31 15.17
CA LEU A 70 2.01 13.29 16.00
C LEU A 70 1.13 13.68 17.19
#